data_AF-A0A2G8L323-F1
#
_entry.id   AF-A0A2G8L323-F1
#
_cell.length_a   1.000
_cell.length_b   1.000
_cell.length_c   1.000
_cell.angle_alpha   90.00
_cell.angle_beta   90.00
_cell.angle_gamma   90.00
#
_symmetry.space_group_name_H-M   'P 1'
#
loop_
_entity.id
_entity.type
_entity.pdbx_description
1 polymer ?
#
loop_
_entity_poly.entity_id
_entity_poly.type
_entity_poly.pdbx_seq_one_letter_code
_entity_poly.pdbx_strand_id
1 'polypeptide(L)'
;MKSKLISVCPAALNGLIHRPMPRQMTLFKRRQMPLIVDENFTMIMEMPEIDALTCNHTGDACYKYGHQVINAFMEKVALLSRDELAAALMVPRGDIFSSSLQDCVPCVGCRRSMEELFNRLKEQQLTHATEPLLITPS
;
A
#
# COMPACT_ATOMS: atom_id res chain seq x y z
N MET A 1 -2.37 5.46 10.23
CA MET A 1 -0.90 5.44 10.39
C MET A 1 -0.36 6.78 9.94
N LYS A 2 0.47 7.45 10.75
CA LYS A 2 1.08 8.73 10.39
C LYS A 2 2.57 8.50 10.14
N SER A 3 3.01 8.57 8.89
CA SER A 3 4.42 8.67 8.54
C SER A 3 4.93 10.08 8.82
N LYS A 4 6.18 10.22 9.23
CA LYS A 4 6.80 11.51 9.52
C LYS A 4 7.96 11.75 8.57
N LEU A 5 8.02 12.97 8.03
CA LEU A 5 9.22 13.47 7.38
C LEU A 5 10.25 13.80 8.45
N ILE A 6 11.41 13.15 8.40
CA ILE A 6 12.40 13.27 9.47
C ILE A 6 13.59 14.12 9.08
N SER A 7 13.94 14.17 7.80
CA SER A 7 15.07 14.95 7.32
C SER A 7 14.94 15.29 5.84
N VAL A 8 15.55 16.40 5.45
CA VAL A 8 15.86 16.76 4.06
C VAL A 8 17.37 16.81 3.96
N CYS A 9 17.95 15.91 3.17
CA CYS A 9 19.39 15.88 2.92
C CYS A 9 19.68 16.48 1.55
N PRO A 10 20.70 17.34 1.41
CA PRO A 10 21.13 17.79 0.10
C PRO A 10 21.67 16.58 -0.68
N ALA A 11 21.15 16.36 -1.88
CA ALA A 11 21.76 15.46 -2.84
C ALA A 11 23.10 16.10 -3.25
N ALA A 12 24.17 15.33 -3.13
CA ALA A 12 25.53 15.84 -3.25
C ALA A 12 25.71 16.63 -4.56
N LEU A 13 26.02 17.93 -4.46
CA LEU A 13 26.29 18.75 -5.62
C LEU A 13 27.62 18.35 -6.29
N ASN A 14 27.48 18.07 -7.59
CA ASN A 14 28.39 18.33 -8.71
C ASN A 14 29.39 17.24 -9.17
N GLY A 15 29.16 16.78 -10.40
CA GLY A 15 30.09 17.14 -11.49
C GLY A 15 30.86 16.01 -12.20
N LEU A 16 30.23 15.47 -13.26
CA LEU A 16 30.80 14.95 -14.52
C LEU A 16 31.67 13.66 -14.54
N ILE A 17 31.39 12.90 -15.62
CA ILE A 17 32.09 11.76 -16.23
C ILE A 17 31.59 10.38 -15.79
N HIS A 18 30.95 9.69 -16.76
CA HIS A 18 30.65 8.26 -16.83
C HIS A 18 31.46 7.38 -15.85
N ARG A 19 30.91 7.13 -14.66
CA ARG A 19 31.30 6.02 -13.79
C ARG A 19 30.09 5.47 -13.05
N PRO A 20 30.01 4.15 -12.83
CA PRO A 20 28.91 3.55 -12.09
C PRO A 20 28.86 4.13 -10.67
N MET A 21 27.65 4.46 -10.22
CA MET A 21 27.31 5.12 -8.96
C MET A 21 28.33 4.93 -7.82
N PRO A 22 28.83 6.02 -7.19
CA PRO A 22 29.38 5.91 -5.85
C PRO A 22 28.19 5.75 -4.90
N ARG A 23 27.99 4.51 -4.43
CA ARG A 23 27.16 4.19 -3.27
C ARG A 23 27.71 4.92 -2.03
N GLN A 24 27.37 6.19 -1.82
CA GLN A 24 27.44 6.78 -0.49
C GLN A 24 26.19 6.32 0.26
N MET A 25 26.25 5.09 0.75
CA MET A 25 25.23 4.49 1.61
C MET A 25 25.28 5.22 2.96
N THR A 26 24.55 6.33 3.09
CA THR A 26 23.93 6.58 4.39
C THR A 26 23.04 5.37 4.63
N LEU A 27 23.49 4.48 5.52
CA LEU A 27 22.75 3.26 5.82
C LEU A 27 21.44 3.69 6.48
N PHE A 28 20.36 3.74 5.70
CA PHE A 28 19.04 4.07 6.21
C PHE A 28 18.71 3.11 7.34
N LYS A 29 18.17 3.64 8.45
CA LYS A 29 17.70 2.77 9.53
C LYS A 29 16.56 1.90 9.01
N ARG A 30 16.26 0.81 9.72
CA ARG A 30 15.10 -0.03 9.42
C ARG A 30 13.86 0.87 9.31
N ARG A 31 13.10 0.71 8.23
CA ARG A 31 11.86 1.47 7.96
C ARG A 31 12.05 2.95 7.58
N GLN A 32 13.26 3.36 7.20
CA GLN A 32 13.51 4.64 6.54
C GLN A 32 13.54 4.47 5.02
N MET A 33 12.85 5.35 4.29
CA MET A 33 12.76 5.34 2.83
C MET A 33 13.16 6.72 2.27
N PRO A 34 14.16 6.80 1.37
CA PRO A 34 14.47 8.04 0.66
C PRO A 34 13.40 8.35 -0.40
N LEU A 35 13.00 9.61 -0.46
CA LEU A 35 12.12 10.18 -1.48
C LEU A 35 12.91 11.27 -2.18
N ILE A 36 13.29 11.01 -3.44
CA ILE A 36 14.01 11.98 -4.27
C ILE A 36 12.99 13.00 -4.76
N VAL A 37 13.10 14.25 -4.32
CA VAL A 37 12.16 15.33 -4.66
C VAL A 37 12.67 16.08 -5.88
N ASP A 38 13.96 16.36 -5.91
CA ASP A 38 14.67 16.94 -7.04
C ASP A 38 16.15 16.48 -7.03
N GLU A 39 16.93 17.01 -7.97
CA GLU A 39 18.36 16.67 -8.13
C GLU A 39 19.22 17.05 -6.93
N ASN A 40 18.72 17.92 -6.04
CA ASN A 40 19.47 18.53 -4.95
C ASN A 40 18.89 18.20 -3.57
N PHE A 41 17.73 17.55 -3.46
CA PHE A 41 17.06 17.24 -2.20
C PHE A 41 16.49 15.83 -2.17
N THR A 42 16.90 15.09 -1.15
CA THR A 42 16.29 13.81 -0.78
C THR A 42 15.60 13.96 0.57
N MET A 43 14.30 13.73 0.61
CA MET A 43 13.52 13.62 1.83
C MET A 43 13.66 12.20 2.40
N ILE A 44 13.76 12.07 3.71
CA ILE A 44 13.75 10.75 4.37
C ILE A 44 12.44 10.59 5.12
N MET A 45 11.62 9.64 4.66
CA MET A 45 10.42 9.20 5.35
C MET A 45 10.78 8.10 6.34
N GLU A 46 10.44 8.25 7.60
CA GLU A 46 10.49 7.15 8.57
C GLU A 46 9.09 6.63 8.83
N MET A 47 8.92 5.31 8.67
CA MET A 47 7.69 4.63 9.03
C MET A 47 7.80 4.20 10.50
N PRO A 48 6.84 4.59 11.36
CA PRO A 48 6.89 4.26 12.79
C PRO A 48 6.98 2.75 13.02
N GLU A 49 7.67 2.29 14.06
CA GLU A 49 7.66 0.88 14.43
C GLU A 49 6.22 0.41 14.61
N ILE A 50 5.88 -0.72 13.97
CA ILE A 50 4.60 -1.38 14.14
C ILE A 50 4.85 -2.40 15.24
N ASP A 51 4.77 -1.97 16.49
CA ASP A 51 4.93 -2.84 17.67
C ASP A 51 3.77 -3.84 17.82
N ALA A 52 2.69 -3.63 17.07
CA ALA A 52 1.51 -4.48 17.07
C ALA A 52 0.96 -4.64 15.64
N LEU A 53 1.51 -5.58 14.88
CA LEU A 53 0.69 -6.31 13.90
C LEU A 53 -0.27 -7.27 14.62
N THR A 54 -0.04 -7.51 15.91
CA THR A 54 -0.98 -8.18 16.80
C THR A 54 -2.05 -7.17 17.21
N CYS A 55 -3.16 -7.15 16.47
CA CYS A 55 -4.38 -6.83 17.16
C CYS A 55 -4.58 -7.91 18.25
N ASN A 56 -4.36 -7.56 19.52
CA ASN A 56 -4.72 -8.46 20.62
C ASN A 56 -6.25 -8.53 20.65
N HIS A 57 -6.81 -9.52 19.96
CA HIS A 57 -8.24 -9.84 19.90
C HIS A 57 -8.87 -10.14 21.26
N THR A 58 -8.10 -10.09 22.34
CA THR A 58 -8.47 -10.48 23.71
C THR A 58 -8.47 -9.33 24.72
N GLY A 59 -8.13 -8.10 24.32
CA GLY A 59 -8.05 -6.94 25.22
C GLY A 59 -9.17 -5.91 25.06
N ASP A 60 -9.69 -5.40 26.18
CA ASP A 60 -10.79 -4.41 26.29
C ASP A 60 -10.53 -3.07 25.58
N ALA A 61 -9.30 -2.80 25.15
CA ALA A 61 -8.89 -1.57 24.46
C ALA A 61 -9.00 -1.65 22.92
N CYS A 62 -9.49 -2.76 22.36
CA CYS A 62 -9.78 -2.84 20.93
C CYS A 62 -11.13 -2.17 20.65
N TYR A 63 -11.11 -0.87 20.35
CA TYR A 63 -12.29 -0.05 20.09
C TYR A 63 -13.16 -0.59 18.93
N LYS A 64 -14.12 -1.44 19.31
CA LYS A 64 -15.56 -1.55 18.98
C LYS A 64 -16.11 -1.28 17.56
N TYR A 65 -15.43 -0.58 16.64
CA TYR A 65 -16.00 -0.20 15.34
C TYR A 65 -15.43 -0.97 14.13
N GLY A 66 -14.29 -1.64 14.25
CA GLY A 66 -13.73 -2.46 13.16
C GLY A 66 -13.88 -3.97 13.37
N HIS A 67 -13.75 -4.43 14.62
CA HIS A 67 -13.67 -5.85 14.93
C HIS A 67 -14.99 -6.60 14.80
N GLN A 68 -16.12 -5.98 15.14
CA GLN A 68 -17.42 -6.63 14.97
C GLN A 68 -17.74 -6.85 13.49
N VAL A 69 -17.38 -5.88 12.64
CA VAL A 69 -17.54 -5.99 11.18
C VAL A 69 -16.63 -7.09 10.63
N ILE A 70 -15.39 -7.16 11.07
CA ILE A 70 -14.44 -8.21 10.68
C ILE A 70 -14.94 -9.58 11.17
N ASN A 71 -15.35 -9.72 12.43
CA ASN A 71 -15.84 -10.98 12.97
C ASN A 71 -17.09 -11.45 12.21
N ALA A 72 -18.08 -10.57 12.00
CA ALA A 72 -19.27 -10.89 11.24
C ALA A 72 -18.95 -11.24 9.76
N PHE A 73 -17.93 -10.60 9.18
CA PHE A 73 -17.42 -10.98 7.87
C PHE A 73 -16.79 -12.39 7.89
N MET A 74 -15.93 -12.68 8.86
CA MET A 74 -15.28 -13.98 9.00
C MET A 74 -16.29 -15.11 9.25
N GLU A 75 -17.33 -14.86 10.04
CA GLU A 75 -18.45 -15.79 10.22
C GLU A 75 -19.14 -16.11 8.89
N LYS A 76 -19.44 -15.09 8.07
CA LYS A 76 -20.04 -15.29 6.75
C LYS A 76 -19.11 -16.03 5.78
N VAL A 77 -17.82 -15.71 5.79
CA VAL A 77 -16.81 -16.41 4.97
C VAL A 77 -16.75 -17.89 5.34
N ALA A 78 -16.84 -18.22 6.63
CA ALA A 78 -16.81 -19.60 7.10
C ALA A 78 -18.04 -20.43 6.67
N LEU A 79 -19.15 -19.78 6.31
CA LEU A 79 -20.36 -20.46 5.82
C LEU A 79 -20.30 -20.84 4.34
N LEU A 80 -19.38 -20.25 3.57
CA LEU A 80 -19.29 -20.46 2.13
C LEU A 80 -18.33 -21.60 1.79
N SER A 81 -18.71 -22.43 0.82
CA SER A 81 -17.78 -23.35 0.18
C SER A 81 -16.70 -22.59 -0.59
N ARG A 82 -15.63 -23.27 -1.02
CA ARG A 82 -14.53 -22.65 -1.77
C ARG A 82 -15.00 -21.97 -3.06
N ASP A 83 -15.93 -22.60 -3.77
CA ASP A 83 -16.44 -22.09 -5.05
C ASP A 83 -17.38 -20.89 -4.83
N GLU A 84 -18.24 -20.96 -3.81
CA GLU A 84 -19.10 -19.85 -3.42
C GLU A 84 -18.29 -18.64 -2.92
N LEU A 85 -17.24 -18.90 -2.14
CA LEU A 85 -16.33 -17.86 -1.67
C LEU A 85 -15.58 -17.21 -2.84
N ALA A 86 -15.07 -18.02 -3.78
CA ALA A 86 -14.42 -17.50 -4.98
C ALA A 86 -15.38 -16.62 -5.81
N ALA A 87 -16.63 -17.07 -6.00
CA ALA A 87 -17.65 -16.29 -6.70
C ALA A 87 -18.01 -15.00 -5.94
N ALA A 88 -18.13 -15.04 -4.61
CA ALA A 88 -18.44 -13.88 -3.79
C ALA A 88 -17.32 -12.82 -3.78
N LEU A 89 -16.07 -13.25 -3.92
CA LEU A 89 -14.89 -12.36 -3.96
C LEU A 89 -14.53 -11.91 -5.38
N MET A 90 -15.19 -12.44 -6.42
CA MET A 90 -15.02 -11.97 -7.79
C MET A 90 -15.77 -10.65 -7.99
N VAL A 91 -15.03 -9.55 -8.03
CA VAL A 91 -15.58 -8.23 -8.33
C VAL A 91 -15.33 -7.89 -9.81
N PRO A 92 -16.38 -7.70 -10.63
CA PRO A 92 -16.24 -7.24 -12.00
C PRO A 92 -15.53 -5.90 -12.08
N ARG A 93 -14.66 -5.71 -13.09
CA ARG A 93 -13.98 -4.42 -13.33
C ARG A 93 -14.95 -3.22 -13.35
N GLY A 94 -16.15 -3.44 -13.90
CA GLY A 94 -17.16 -2.40 -14.05
C GLY A 94 -17.60 -1.86 -12.68
N ASP A 95 -17.78 -2.75 -11.70
CA ASP A 95 -18.24 -2.39 -10.37
C ASP A 95 -17.17 -1.65 -9.57
N ILE A 96 -15.89 -2.02 -9.77
CA ILE A 96 -14.74 -1.34 -9.15
C ILE A 96 -14.73 0.15 -9.53
N PHE A 97 -14.81 0.47 -10.83
CA PHE A 97 -14.71 1.84 -11.33
C PHE A 97 -16.04 2.62 -11.25
N SER A 98 -17.18 1.93 -11.31
CA SER A 98 -18.51 2.58 -11.31
C SER A 98 -19.09 2.85 -9.92
N SER A 99 -18.79 2.04 -8.91
CA SER A 99 -19.38 2.20 -7.56
C SER A 99 -18.31 2.31 -6.48
N SER A 100 -17.45 1.31 -6.36
CA SER A 100 -16.52 1.20 -5.23
C SER A 100 -15.51 2.35 -5.17
N LEU A 101 -14.94 2.75 -6.31
CA LEU A 101 -14.01 3.87 -6.36
C LEU A 101 -14.69 5.24 -6.21
N GLN A 102 -15.96 5.36 -6.56
CA GLN A 102 -16.70 6.61 -6.37
C GLN A 102 -16.91 6.90 -4.88
N ASP A 103 -17.23 5.86 -4.10
CA ASP A 103 -17.42 5.96 -2.65
C ASP A 103 -16.10 6.22 -1.91
N CYS A 104 -14.99 5.65 -2.38
CA CYS A 104 -13.69 5.76 -1.71
C CYS A 104 -12.87 6.99 -2.13
N VAL A 105 -13.01 7.43 -3.39
CA VAL A 105 -12.16 8.47 -3.99
C VAL A 105 -13.05 9.55 -4.62
N PRO A 106 -13.26 10.69 -3.93
CA PRO A 106 -14.21 11.71 -4.41
C PRO A 106 -13.72 12.45 -5.67
N CYS A 107 -12.40 12.52 -5.89
CA CYS A 107 -11.82 13.21 -7.03
C CYS A 107 -12.00 12.43 -8.35
N VAL A 108 -12.69 13.03 -9.33
CA VAL A 108 -12.91 12.46 -10.67
C VAL A 108 -11.59 12.17 -11.39
N GLY A 109 -10.61 13.08 -11.30
CA GLY A 109 -9.30 12.92 -11.94
C GLY A 109 -8.54 11.72 -11.39
N CYS A 110 -8.51 11.55 -10.07
CA CYS A 110 -7.86 10.41 -9.42
C CYS A 110 -8.49 9.07 -9.86
N ARG A 111 -9.82 9.01 -9.96
CA ARG A 111 -10.51 7.80 -10.44
C ARG A 111 -10.11 7.43 -11.87
N ARG A 112 -10.04 8.43 -12.76
CA ARG A 112 -9.58 8.21 -14.15
C ARG A 112 -8.13 7.75 -14.21
N SER A 113 -7.23 8.36 -13.45
CA SER A 113 -5.83 7.94 -13.39
C SER A 113 -5.67 6.52 -12.86
N MET A 114 -6.48 6.10 -11.88
CA MET A 114 -6.49 4.72 -11.37
C MET A 114 -6.99 3.72 -12.43
N GLU A 115 -8.04 4.07 -13.17
CA GLU A 115 -8.56 3.24 -14.26
C GLU A 115 -7.54 3.08 -15.40
N GLU A 116 -6.88 4.18 -15.80
CA GLU A 116 -5.81 4.15 -16.79
C GLU A 116 -4.64 3.27 -16.35
N LEU A 117 -4.20 3.38 -15.08
CA LEU A 117 -3.14 2.53 -14.54
C LEU A 117 -3.53 1.05 -14.57
N PHE A 118 -4.75 0.73 -14.14
CA PHE A 118 -5.24 -0.65 -14.14
C PHE A 118 -5.27 -1.25 -15.55
N ASN A 119 -5.75 -0.48 -16.54
CA ASN A 119 -5.76 -0.92 -17.93
C ASN A 119 -4.35 -1.17 -18.45
N ARG A 120 -3.38 -0.29 -18.16
CA ARG A 120 -1.98 -0.49 -18.55
C ARG A 120 -1.37 -1.74 -17.92
N LEU A 121 -1.61 -1.97 -16.63
CA LEU A 121 -1.12 -3.18 -15.95
C LEU A 121 -1.69 -4.45 -16.60
N LYS A 122 -2.97 -4.42 -16.97
CA LYS A 122 -3.62 -5.53 -17.66
C LYS A 122 -3.04 -5.75 -19.06
N GLU A 123 -2.88 -4.69 -19.85
CA GLU A 123 -2.30 -4.75 -21.20
C GLU A 123 -0.87 -5.29 -21.19
N GLN A 124 -0.08 -4.88 -20.19
CA GLN A 124 1.29 -5.35 -19.98
C GLN A 124 1.38 -6.74 -19.32
N GLN A 125 0.25 -7.39 -19.04
CA GLN A 125 0.17 -8.69 -18.36
C GLN A 125 0.84 -8.69 -16.98
N LEU A 126 0.92 -7.51 -16.34
CA LEU A 126 1.42 -7.32 -14.98
C LEU A 126 0.30 -7.52 -13.94
N THR A 127 -0.54 -8.54 -14.13
CA THR A 127 -1.68 -8.83 -13.25
C THR A 127 -1.25 -9.17 -11.82
N HIS A 128 -0.04 -9.71 -11.63
CA HIS A 128 0.56 -9.91 -10.31
C HIS A 128 0.70 -8.61 -9.49
N ALA A 129 0.82 -7.45 -10.13
CA ALA A 129 0.84 -6.16 -9.42
C ALA A 129 -0.51 -5.81 -8.78
N THR A 130 -1.59 -6.48 -9.19
CA THR A 130 -2.94 -6.31 -8.64
C THR A 130 -3.34 -7.43 -7.69
N GLU A 131 -2.52 -8.47 -7.54
CA GLU A 131 -2.77 -9.55 -6.58
C GLU A 131 -2.48 -9.06 -5.15
N PRO A 132 -3.31 -9.43 -4.17
CA PRO A 132 -3.09 -9.04 -2.79
C PRO A 132 -1.77 -9.61 -2.27
N LEU A 133 -0.97 -8.78 -1.62
CA LEU A 133 0.31 -9.19 -1.07
C LEU A 133 0.08 -10.09 0.15
N LEU A 134 0.47 -11.36 0.04
CA LEU A 134 0.25 -12.35 1.09
C LEU A 134 1.37 -12.25 2.14
N ILE A 135 1.08 -11.61 3.27
CA ILE A 135 2.02 -11.46 4.39
C ILE A 135 1.78 -12.60 5.37
N THR A 136 2.66 -13.59 5.38
CA THR A 136 2.65 -14.65 6.41
C THR A 136 3.42 -14.18 7.64
N PRO A 137 2.90 -14.41 8.87
CA PRO A 137 3.70 -14.23 10.08
C PRO A 137 4.89 -15.18 10.06
N SER A 138 6.06 -14.67 10.47
CA SER A 138 7.29 -15.45 10.69
C SER A 138 7.22 -16.26 11.97
#